data_AF-A0A837CS32-F1
#
_entry.id   AF-A0A837CS32-F1
#
_cell.length_a   1.000
_cell.length_b   1.000
_cell.length_c   1.000
_cell.angle_alpha   90.00
_cell.angle_beta   90.00
_cell.angle_gamma   90.00
#
_symmetry.space_group_name_H-M   'P 1'
#
loop_
_entity.id
_entity.type
_entity.pdbx_description
1 polymer ?
#
loop_
_entity_poly.entity_id
_entity_poly.type
_entity_poly.pdbx_seq_one_letter_code
_entity_poly.pdbx_strand_id
1 'polypeptide(L)'
;MTIENLASFNRHVAEADAARLGATLYVGGYPSLASQQALRTISAMVSEQTPIFHWSDIDPDGTWIFHTMERAVGRPILPHLGAGADQKVRTRSLPTKLRHRFTGGILGQRWIQDPRAGGA
;
A
#
# COMPACT_ATOMS: atom_id res chain seq x y z
N MET A 1 6.00 9.93 -4.87
CA MET A 1 4.94 9.17 -5.54
C MET A 1 5.41 7.73 -5.73
N THR A 2 4.55 6.75 -5.48
CA THR A 2 4.80 5.35 -5.81
C THR A 2 3.72 4.86 -6.78
N ILE A 3 4.11 4.13 -7.81
CA ILE A 3 3.20 3.66 -8.88
C ILE A 3 3.41 2.17 -9.08
N GLU A 4 2.32 1.40 -9.01
CA GLU A 4 2.35 -0.06 -9.11
C GLU A 4 2.63 -0.55 -10.53
N ASN A 5 1.96 0.06 -11.51
CA ASN A 5 1.93 -0.40 -12.90
C ASN A 5 3.03 0.29 -13.74
N LEU A 6 3.79 -0.50 -14.50
CA LEU A 6 4.93 0.00 -15.30
C LEU A 6 4.48 0.95 -16.42
N ALA A 7 3.37 0.65 -17.08
CA ALA A 7 2.84 1.50 -18.15
C ALA A 7 2.36 2.84 -17.59
N SER A 8 1.66 2.82 -16.44
CA SER A 8 1.25 4.04 -15.72
C SER A 8 2.45 4.87 -15.27
N PHE A 9 3.51 4.22 -14.76
CA PHE A 9 4.74 4.90 -14.38
C PHE A 9 5.40 5.59 -15.56
N ASN A 10 5.61 4.87 -16.67
CA ASN A 10 6.25 5.42 -17.87
C ASN A 10 5.47 6.62 -18.41
N ARG A 11 4.14 6.50 -18.51
CA ARG A 11 3.28 7.60 -18.94
C ARG A 11 3.38 8.80 -17.99
N HIS A 12 3.30 8.56 -16.68
CA HIS A 12 3.35 9.63 -15.69
C HIS A 12 4.65 10.43 -15.78
N VAL A 13 5.80 9.75 -15.80
CA VAL A 13 7.11 10.41 -15.85
C VAL A 13 7.34 11.13 -17.19
N ALA A 14 6.81 10.60 -18.29
CA ALA A 14 6.97 11.20 -19.61
C ALA A 14 6.02 12.39 -19.85
N GLU A 15 4.78 12.32 -19.36
CA GLU A 15 3.69 13.22 -19.78
C GLU A 15 3.14 14.09 -18.66
N ALA A 16 3.10 13.61 -17.41
CA ALA A 16 2.39 14.26 -16.30
C ALA A 16 3.31 14.92 -15.26
N ASP A 17 4.56 14.47 -15.13
CA ASP A 17 5.55 15.00 -14.17
C ASP A 17 6.66 15.80 -14.89
N ALA A 18 6.27 16.76 -15.73
CA ALA A 18 7.22 17.54 -16.53
C ALA A 18 8.18 18.37 -15.66
N ALA A 19 7.72 18.84 -14.51
CA ALA A 19 8.49 19.70 -13.60
C ALA A 19 9.39 18.91 -12.63
N ARG A 20 9.18 17.60 -12.46
CA ARG A 20 10.00 16.70 -11.62
C ARG A 20 10.25 17.24 -10.21
N LEU A 21 9.22 17.86 -9.62
CA LEU A 21 9.33 18.54 -8.32
C LEU A 21 9.39 17.57 -7.13
N GLY A 22 9.34 16.26 -7.38
CA GLY A 22 9.45 15.22 -6.37
C GLY A 22 10.05 13.93 -6.92
N ALA A 23 10.03 12.88 -6.10
CA ALA A 23 10.48 11.56 -6.49
C ALA A 23 9.30 10.66 -6.87
N THR A 24 9.37 10.02 -8.04
CA THR A 24 8.41 9.03 -8.50
C THR A 24 9.09 7.67 -8.62
N LEU A 25 8.52 6.65 -7.96
CA LEU A 25 9.07 5.29 -7.89
C LEU A 25 8.10 4.29 -8.48
N TYR A 26 8.60 3.41 -9.33
CA TYR A 26 7.89 2.21 -9.75
C TYR A 26 8.10 1.09 -8.72
N VAL A 27 7.03 0.43 -8.28
CA VAL A 27 7.10 -0.63 -7.25
C VAL A 27 6.82 -2.04 -7.77
N GLY A 28 6.19 -2.18 -8.95
CA GLY A 28 6.03 -3.46 -9.64
C GLY A 28 5.16 -4.49 -8.94
N GLY A 29 3.91 -4.11 -8.61
CA GLY A 29 2.97 -4.98 -7.90
C GLY A 29 3.19 -5.00 -6.39
N TYR A 30 3.02 -6.17 -5.77
CA TYR A 30 3.19 -6.32 -4.32
C TYR A 30 4.64 -6.02 -3.89
N PRO A 31 4.86 -5.10 -2.94
CA PRO A 31 6.20 -4.67 -2.59
C PRO A 31 6.94 -5.77 -1.82
N SER A 32 8.08 -6.19 -2.37
CA SER A 32 9.01 -7.10 -1.69
C SER A 32 9.52 -6.52 -0.37
N LEU A 33 10.10 -7.36 0.50
CA LEU A 33 10.73 -6.87 1.74
C LEU A 33 11.83 -5.83 1.48
N ALA A 34 12.61 -6.00 0.41
CA ALA A 34 13.63 -5.05 0.00
C ALA A 34 12.99 -3.73 -0.46
N SER A 35 11.91 -3.78 -1.24
CA SER A 35 11.15 -2.59 -1.65
C SER A 35 10.58 -1.86 -0.43
N GLN A 36 10.01 -2.59 0.52
CA GLN A 36 9.49 -2.01 1.77
C GLN A 36 10.61 -1.35 2.60
N GLN A 37 11.80 -1.96 2.65
CA GLN A 37 12.94 -1.37 3.34
C GLN A 37 13.43 -0.10 2.66
N ALA A 38 13.52 -0.10 1.33
CA ALA A 38 13.88 1.09 0.56
C ALA A 38 12.87 2.22 0.80
N LEU A 39 11.57 1.90 0.80
CA LEU A 39 10.50 2.86 1.08
C LEU A 39 10.62 3.46 2.49
N ARG A 40 10.90 2.63 3.51
CA ARG A 40 11.18 3.09 4.88
C ARG A 40 12.33 4.09 4.92
N THR A 41 13.44 3.74 4.27
CA THR A 41 14.63 4.59 4.26
C THR A 41 14.34 5.91 3.56
N ILE A 42 13.71 5.87 2.37
CA ILE A 42 13.40 7.08 1.59
C ILE A 42 12.40 7.97 2.32
N SER A 43 11.36 7.39 2.94
CA SER A 43 10.38 8.18 3.69
C SER A 43 10.97 8.83 4.94
N ALA A 44 11.97 8.22 5.56
CA ALA A 44 12.71 8.79 6.69
C ALA A 44 13.70 9.90 6.27
N MET A 45 14.08 9.98 5.00
CA MET A 45 14.99 11.02 4.47
C MET A 45 14.28 12.33 4.11
N VAL A 46 12.95 12.32 4.03
CA VAL A 46 12.14 13.50 3.71
C VAL A 46 11.43 14.02 4.95
N SER A 47 11.06 15.30 4.93
CA SER A 47 10.32 15.93 6.03
C SER A 47 9.00 15.17 6.32
N GLU A 48 8.60 15.17 7.59
CA GLU A 48 7.32 14.57 8.04
C GLU A 48 6.10 15.19 7.35
N GLN A 49 6.21 16.45 6.94
CA GLN A 49 5.18 17.21 6.25
C GLN A 49 5.15 16.94 4.74
N THR A 50 6.13 16.23 4.19
CA THR A 50 6.18 15.92 2.76
C THR A 50 5.07 14.91 2.41
N PRO A 51 4.14 15.21 1.49
CA PRO A 51 3.10 14.25 1.16
C PRO A 51 3.68 13.03 0.42
N ILE A 52 3.27 11.83 0.85
CA ILE A 52 3.63 10.57 0.17
C ILE A 52 2.38 10.06 -0.51
N PHE A 53 2.47 9.84 -1.81
CA PHE A 53 1.36 9.37 -2.63
C PHE A 53 1.59 7.95 -3.18
N HIS A 54 0.51 7.21 -3.36
CA HIS A 54 0.49 5.90 -4.00
C HIS A 54 -0.58 5.82 -5.09
N TRP A 55 -0.22 5.20 -6.22
CA TRP A 55 -1.13 4.93 -7.33
C TRP A 55 -1.14 3.43 -7.66
N SER A 56 -2.29 2.82 -7.42
CA SER A 56 -2.66 1.46 -7.81
C SER A 56 -4.04 1.47 -8.47
N ASP A 57 -4.44 0.35 -9.05
CA ASP A 57 -5.81 0.15 -9.50
C ASP A 57 -6.78 0.09 -8.30
N ILE A 58 -8.05 0.46 -8.52
CA ILE A 58 -9.09 0.45 -7.48
C ILE A 58 -9.77 -0.92 -7.44
N ASP A 59 -8.99 -1.93 -7.04
CA ASP A 59 -9.44 -3.30 -6.84
C ASP A 59 -8.92 -3.85 -5.50
N PRO A 60 -9.29 -5.08 -5.09
CA PRO A 60 -8.82 -5.66 -3.84
C PRO A 60 -7.29 -5.79 -3.73
N ASP A 61 -6.58 -6.06 -4.83
CA ASP A 61 -5.13 -6.25 -4.81
C ASP A 61 -4.42 -4.90 -4.69
N GLY A 62 -4.84 -3.89 -5.46
CA GLY A 62 -4.34 -2.52 -5.32
C GLY A 62 -4.59 -1.95 -3.92
N THR A 63 -5.74 -2.25 -3.31
CA THR A 63 -6.04 -1.89 -1.92
C THR A 63 -5.02 -2.51 -0.93
N TRP A 64 -4.63 -3.76 -1.16
CA TRP A 64 -3.65 -4.44 -0.31
C TRP A 64 -2.23 -3.91 -0.49
N ILE A 65 -1.86 -3.60 -1.73
CA ILE A 65 -0.59 -2.97 -2.05
C ILE A 65 -0.52 -1.64 -1.31
N PHE A 66 -1.57 -0.81 -1.40
CA PHE A 66 -1.66 0.45 -0.64
C PHE A 66 -1.40 0.26 0.85
N HIS A 67 -2.10 -0.67 1.51
CA HIS A 67 -1.90 -0.90 2.96
C HIS A 67 -0.51 -1.45 3.30
N THR A 68 0.07 -2.26 2.42
CA THR A 68 1.44 -2.77 2.62
C THR A 68 2.45 -1.63 2.51
N MET A 69 2.26 -0.74 1.55
CA MET A 69 3.06 0.47 1.37
C MET A 69 2.92 1.42 2.56
N GLU A 70 1.71 1.64 3.06
CA GLU A 70 1.43 2.51 4.21
C GLU A 70 2.13 1.99 5.48
N ARG A 71 2.05 0.68 5.72
CA ARG A 71 2.76 0.02 6.84
C ARG A 71 4.26 0.10 6.67
N ALA A 72 4.77 -0.07 5.45
CA ALA A 72 6.20 0.06 5.20
C ALA A 72 6.65 1.50 5.48
N VAL A 73 5.98 2.51 4.93
CA VAL A 73 6.32 3.92 5.12
C VAL A 73 6.20 4.36 6.59
N GLY A 74 5.30 3.76 7.36
CA GLY A 74 5.15 4.04 8.80
C GLY A 74 4.42 5.35 9.11
N ARG A 75 3.81 5.98 8.10
CA ARG A 75 2.93 7.16 8.24
C ARG A 75 1.89 7.18 7.11
N PRO A 76 0.83 8.01 7.22
CA PRO A 76 -0.22 8.05 6.20
C PRO A 76 0.33 8.32 4.81
N ILE A 77 -0.13 7.52 3.85
CA ILE A 77 0.08 7.79 2.42
C ILE A 77 -1.26 8.17 1.79
N LEU A 78 -1.22 8.91 0.69
CA LEU A 78 -2.40 9.43 0.01
C LEU A 78 -2.61 8.71 -1.33
N PRO A 79 -3.84 8.41 -1.73
CA PRO A 79 -4.09 7.95 -3.09
C PRO A 79 -3.77 9.09 -4.09
N HIS A 80 -3.07 8.76 -5.17
CA HIS A 80 -2.86 9.68 -6.28
C HIS A 80 -4.12 9.72 -7.17
N LEU A 81 -4.82 10.85 -7.13
CA LEU A 81 -6.06 11.14 -7.86
C LEU A 81 -7.24 10.20 -7.56
N GLY A 82 -8.25 10.80 -6.93
CA GLY A 82 -9.56 10.22 -6.68
C GLY A 82 -10.21 10.91 -5.48
N ALA A 83 -10.79 12.10 -5.68
CA ALA A 83 -11.54 12.86 -4.66
C ALA A 83 -12.77 12.11 -4.09
N GLY A 84 -13.02 10.86 -4.50
CA GLY A 84 -13.98 9.92 -3.91
C GLY A 84 -13.44 8.50 -3.65
N ALA A 85 -12.14 8.25 -3.85
CA ALA A 85 -11.51 6.94 -3.56
C ALA A 85 -11.08 6.80 -2.10
N ASP A 86 -10.78 7.93 -1.45
CA ASP A 86 -10.31 8.01 -0.05
C ASP A 86 -11.27 7.33 0.94
N GLN A 87 -12.58 7.36 0.66
CA GLN A 87 -13.59 6.72 1.50
C GLN A 87 -13.83 5.23 1.20
N LYS A 88 -13.55 4.77 -0.04
CA LYS A 88 -13.78 3.37 -0.45
C LYS A 88 -12.61 2.44 -0.13
N VAL A 89 -11.37 2.93 -0.22
CA VAL A 89 -10.17 2.14 0.13
C VAL A 89 -10.17 1.82 1.63
N ARG A 90 -10.59 2.77 2.47
CA ARG A 90 -10.62 2.60 3.93
C ARG A 90 -11.74 1.70 4.47
N THR A 91 -12.76 1.38 3.66
CA THR A 91 -13.99 0.71 4.11
C THR A 91 -14.15 -0.74 3.62
N ARG A 92 -13.29 -1.24 2.72
CA ARG A 92 -13.41 -2.61 2.22
C ARG A 92 -12.75 -3.62 3.15
N SER A 93 -13.57 -4.54 3.68
CA SER A 93 -13.12 -5.71 4.42
C SER A 93 -12.55 -6.78 3.49
N LEU A 94 -11.62 -7.56 4.03
CA LEU A 94 -10.89 -8.66 3.40
C LEU A 94 -11.77 -9.66 2.61
N PRO A 95 -11.41 -10.03 1.37
CA PRO A 95 -11.97 -11.23 0.73
C PRO A 95 -11.35 -12.50 1.32
N THR A 96 -12.18 -13.49 1.62
CA THR A 96 -11.84 -14.78 2.25
C THR A 96 -10.72 -15.55 1.53
N LYS A 97 -10.53 -15.36 0.22
CA LYS A 97 -9.55 -16.11 -0.59
C LYS A 97 -8.08 -15.73 -0.31
N LEU A 98 -7.80 -14.56 0.25
CA LEU A 98 -6.45 -14.16 0.67
C LEU A 98 -6.04 -14.71 2.05
N ARG A 99 -6.98 -15.31 2.82
CA ARG A 99 -6.66 -15.96 4.11
C ARG A 99 -5.77 -17.19 3.95
N HIS A 100 -5.86 -17.89 2.82
CA HIS A 100 -5.22 -19.20 2.64
C HIS A 100 -3.83 -19.14 2.00
N ARG A 101 -3.37 -17.96 1.56
CA ARG A 101 -2.05 -17.83 0.92
C ARG A 101 -0.91 -17.49 1.90
N PHE A 102 -1.21 -17.33 3.19
CA PHE A 102 -0.24 -17.01 4.24
C PHE A 102 -0.12 -18.07 5.36
N THR A 103 -0.77 -19.24 5.25
CA THR A 103 -0.58 -20.36 6.19
C THR A 103 0.52 -21.30 5.72
N GLY A 104 1.73 -20.77 5.53
CA GLY A 104 2.87 -21.55 5.06
C GLY A 104 4.19 -21.04 5.64
N GLY A 105 4.48 -21.45 6.88
CA GLY A 105 5.84 -21.50 7.42
C GLY A 105 6.29 -20.27 8.22
N ILE A 106 6.10 -20.33 9.54
CA ILE A 106 7.14 -20.42 10.59
C ILE A 106 6.45 -20.13 11.94
N LEU A 107 6.81 -20.93 12.92
CA LEU A 107 6.26 -21.04 14.28
C LEU A 107 5.79 -19.72 14.93
N GLY A 108 4.56 -19.78 15.47
CA GLY A 108 4.27 -19.35 16.84
C GLY A 108 3.88 -17.90 17.04
N GLN A 109 2.59 -17.61 17.13
CA GLN A 109 2.00 -16.75 18.17
C GLN A 109 0.49 -17.04 18.29
N ARG A 110 0.03 -17.17 19.54
CA ARG A 110 -1.38 -17.19 19.96
C ARG A 110 -2.03 -15.81 19.73
N TRP A 111 -3.37 -15.79 19.89
CA TRP A 111 -4.30 -14.65 19.98
C TRP A 111 -4.84 -14.20 18.61
N ILE A 112 -6.15 -14.38 18.33
CA ILE A 112 -7.29 -13.66 18.94
C ILE A 112 -8.38 -14.64 19.41
N GLN A 113 -8.82 -14.49 20.66
CA GLN A 113 -10.06 -15.09 21.18
C GLN A 113 -11.26 -14.39 20.53
N ASP A 114 -12.17 -15.18 19.97
CA ASP A 114 -13.47 -14.73 19.49
C ASP A 114 -14.43 -14.52 20.70
N PRO A 115 -15.01 -13.33 20.91
CA PRO A 115 -15.97 -13.09 21.99
C PRO A 115 -17.41 -13.54 21.64
N ARG A 116 -17.65 -14.39 20.63
CA ARG A 116 -19.01 -14.83 20.26
C ARG A 116 -19.27 -16.34 20.33
N ALA A 117 -18.73 -17.01 21.33
CA ALA A 117 -19.17 -18.35 21.70
C ALA A 117 -19.49 -18.41 23.20
N GLY A 118 -20.71 -18.04 23.58
CA GLY A 118 -21.24 -18.21 24.93
C GLY A 118 -22.63 -17.62 25.12
N GLY A 119 -23.62 -18.49 25.33
CA GLY A 119 -25.00 -18.17 25.77
C GLY A 119 -26.01 -18.16 24.60
N ALA A 120 -27.04 -18.99 24.56
CA ALA A 120 -27.69 -19.83 25.57
C ALA A 120 -28.21 -21.14 24.95
#